data_AF-A0A832C752-F1
#
_entry.id   AF-A0A832C752-F1
#
_cell.length_a   1.000
_cell.length_b   1.000
_cell.length_c   1.000
_cell.angle_alpha   90.00
_cell.angle_beta   90.00
_cell.angle_gamma   90.00
#
_symmetry.space_group_name_H-M   'P 1'
#
loop_
_entity.id
_entity.type
_entity.pdbx_description
1 polymer ?
#
loop_
_entity_poly.entity_id
_entity_poly.type
_entity_poly.pdbx_seq_one_letter_code
_entity_poly.pdbx_strand_id
1 'polypeptide(L)'
;MHLRSRLPQTAFAFRGYNVKNLGRTAGLLAHPVYGPVVARYLGRASAVCSSVLGRRVDLERRVREGRESTLETFGEDIGLIMSVELAQVELLRDYFGVDYSAARVGLGYSLGEVTALCASGVYQMEDVLLLADVQVAELDEVAGVAVMDVRRVFRVQAGRPGEHPSQLHRRLR
;
A
#
# COMPACT_ATOMS: atom_id res chain seq x y z
N MET A 1 16.90 -2.44 23.38
CA MET A 1 16.31 -1.90 22.13
C MET A 1 15.62 -0.57 22.47
N HIS A 2 16.14 0.56 21.99
CA HIS A 2 15.77 1.93 22.44
C HIS A 2 14.48 2.49 21.80
N LEU A 3 13.79 1.74 20.94
CA LEU A 3 12.64 2.25 20.20
C LEU A 3 11.41 2.44 21.11
N ARG A 4 11.14 1.47 22.00
CA ARG A 4 9.95 1.47 22.87
C ARG A 4 9.85 2.70 23.76
N SER A 5 10.97 3.12 24.38
CA SER A 5 11.00 4.29 25.26
C SER A 5 10.88 5.62 24.53
N ARG A 6 11.04 5.63 23.20
CA ARG A 6 10.94 6.84 22.37
C ARG A 6 9.67 6.88 21.52
N LEU A 7 8.76 5.91 21.67
CA LEU A 7 7.50 5.91 20.90
C LEU A 7 6.73 7.23 21.03
N PRO A 8 6.60 7.85 22.22
CA PRO A 8 5.91 9.14 22.36
C PRO A 8 6.58 10.32 21.64
N GLN A 9 7.77 10.13 21.07
CA GLN A 9 8.52 11.10 20.28
C GLN A 9 8.75 10.63 18.84
N THR A 10 8.19 9.47 18.47
CA THR A 10 8.37 8.83 17.17
C THR A 10 7.20 9.16 16.26
N ALA A 11 7.52 9.35 14.97
CA ALA A 11 6.55 9.44 13.89
C ALA A 11 6.60 8.15 13.06
N PHE A 12 5.44 7.60 12.73
CA PHE A 12 5.31 6.49 11.80
C PHE A 12 4.85 7.01 10.44
N ALA A 13 5.60 6.68 9.40
CA ALA A 13 5.30 7.08 8.03
C ALA A 13 4.84 5.87 7.21
N PHE A 14 3.59 5.92 6.75
CA PHE A 14 2.99 4.93 5.85
C PHE A 14 3.20 5.37 4.40
N ARG A 15 3.56 4.42 3.54
CA ARG A 15 3.92 4.70 2.14
C ARG A 15 2.68 4.86 1.28
N GLY A 16 2.79 5.74 0.30
CA GLY A 16 1.86 5.77 -0.82
C GLY A 16 2.13 4.67 -1.85
N TYR A 17 1.37 4.71 -2.94
CA TYR A 17 1.55 3.84 -4.10
C TYR A 17 2.93 4.00 -4.76
N ASN A 18 3.52 2.89 -5.21
CA ASN A 18 4.71 2.85 -6.06
C ASN A 18 4.52 1.70 -7.09
N VAL A 19 5.42 1.56 -8.07
CA VAL A 19 5.45 0.36 -8.94
C VAL A 19 6.20 -0.82 -8.29
N LYS A 20 7.05 -0.57 -7.30
CA LYS A 20 7.76 -1.61 -6.53
C LYS A 20 7.08 -1.85 -5.18
N ASN A 21 5.95 -2.55 -5.20
CA ASN A 21 5.12 -2.75 -4.01
C ASN A 21 5.45 -4.03 -3.23
N LEU A 22 6.03 -5.04 -3.89
CA LEU A 22 6.28 -6.34 -3.27
C LEU A 22 7.36 -6.32 -2.17
N GLY A 23 8.42 -5.54 -2.35
CA GLY A 23 9.48 -5.37 -1.34
C GLY A 23 9.99 -6.70 -0.76
N ARG A 24 9.96 -6.82 0.58
CA ARG A 24 10.33 -8.05 1.31
C ARG A 24 9.12 -8.90 1.73
N THR A 25 7.93 -8.60 1.20
CA THR A 25 6.68 -9.25 1.60
C THR A 25 6.70 -10.76 1.40
N ALA A 26 7.29 -11.26 0.30
CA ALA A 26 7.44 -12.69 0.08
C ALA A 26 8.27 -13.38 1.19
N GLY A 27 9.31 -12.70 1.70
CA GLY A 27 10.10 -13.20 2.82
C GLY A 27 9.33 -13.20 4.14
N LEU A 28 8.53 -12.17 4.41
CA LEU A 28 7.65 -12.13 5.59
C LEU A 28 6.58 -13.21 5.51
N LEU A 29 5.97 -13.41 4.34
CA LEU A 29 4.94 -14.42 4.09
C LEU A 29 5.49 -15.85 4.24
N ALA A 30 6.74 -16.09 3.83
CA ALA A 30 7.40 -17.39 3.98
C ALA A 30 7.88 -17.67 5.41
N HIS A 31 7.93 -16.67 6.29
CA HIS A 31 8.41 -16.85 7.66
C HIS A 31 7.41 -17.67 8.48
N PRO A 32 7.83 -18.73 9.20
CA PRO A 32 6.90 -19.63 9.91
C PRO A 32 6.08 -18.91 10.99
N VAL A 33 6.61 -17.84 11.57
CA VAL A 33 5.96 -17.08 12.63
C VAL A 33 5.19 -15.86 12.08
N TYR A 34 5.70 -15.19 11.05
CA TYR A 34 5.09 -13.94 10.57
C TYR A 34 4.12 -14.17 9.40
N GLY A 35 4.35 -15.25 8.65
CA GLY A 35 3.57 -15.64 7.49
C GLY A 35 2.07 -15.74 7.77
N PRO A 36 1.61 -16.35 8.87
CA PRO A 36 0.18 -16.40 9.18
C PRO A 36 -0.48 -15.03 9.32
N VAL A 37 0.20 -14.04 9.92
CA VAL A 37 -0.31 -12.67 10.04
C VAL A 37 -0.40 -12.02 8.66
N VAL A 38 0.66 -12.11 7.86
CA VAL A 38 0.70 -11.53 6.51
C VAL A 38 -0.36 -12.17 5.61
N ALA A 39 -0.47 -13.50 5.61
CA ALA A 39 -1.46 -14.24 4.84
C ALA A 39 -2.90 -13.85 5.20
N ARG A 40 -3.20 -13.68 6.50
CA ARG A 40 -4.53 -13.25 6.97
C ARG A 40 -4.91 -11.88 6.42
N TYR A 41 -4.00 -10.90 6.46
CA TYR A 41 -4.26 -9.57 5.91
C TYR A 41 -4.38 -9.59 4.38
N LEU A 42 -3.50 -10.31 3.67
CA LEU A 42 -3.59 -10.47 2.22
C LEU A 42 -4.89 -11.15 1.79
N GLY A 43 -5.35 -12.15 2.55
CA GLY A 43 -6.62 -12.83 2.30
C GLY A 43 -7.83 -11.93 2.49
N ARG A 44 -7.84 -11.11 3.56
CA ARG A 44 -8.89 -10.10 3.80
C ARG A 44 -8.97 -9.09 2.65
N ALA A 45 -7.84 -8.52 2.25
CA ALA A 45 -7.81 -7.59 1.12
C ALA A 45 -8.17 -8.28 -0.21
N SER A 46 -7.72 -9.53 -0.44
CA SER A 46 -8.09 -10.30 -1.63
C SER A 46 -9.60 -10.48 -1.75
N ALA A 47 -10.30 -10.72 -0.64
CA ALA A 47 -11.76 -10.87 -0.62
C ALA A 47 -12.46 -9.56 -1.02
N VAL A 48 -12.04 -8.42 -0.46
CA VAL A 48 -12.60 -7.12 -0.80
C VAL A 48 -12.31 -6.75 -2.25
N CYS A 49 -11.04 -6.82 -2.69
CA CYS A 49 -10.67 -6.54 -4.08
C CYS A 49 -11.40 -7.46 -5.06
N SER A 50 -11.62 -8.73 -4.71
CA SER A 50 -12.40 -9.64 -5.57
C SER A 50 -13.85 -9.19 -5.73
N SER A 51 -14.45 -8.73 -4.63
CA SER A 51 -15.82 -8.23 -4.62
C SER A 51 -15.96 -6.95 -5.43
N VAL A 52 -15.03 -5.99 -5.27
CA VAL A 52 -15.14 -4.69 -5.93
C VAL A 52 -14.77 -4.77 -7.42
N LEU A 53 -13.70 -5.50 -7.75
CA LEU A 53 -13.23 -5.59 -9.14
C LEU A 53 -14.03 -6.59 -9.99
N GLY A 54 -15.03 -7.27 -9.42
CA GLY A 54 -15.87 -8.25 -10.13
C GLY A 54 -15.12 -9.45 -10.70
N ARG A 55 -13.89 -9.71 -10.23
CA ARG A 55 -13.02 -10.79 -10.70
C ARG A 55 -12.21 -11.35 -9.55
N ARG A 56 -11.77 -12.61 -9.66
CA ARG A 56 -10.95 -13.23 -8.62
C ARG A 56 -9.61 -12.50 -8.46
N VAL A 57 -9.34 -12.05 -7.24
CA VAL A 57 -8.05 -11.50 -6.79
C VAL A 57 -7.44 -12.46 -5.77
N ASP A 58 -6.14 -12.70 -5.89
CA ASP A 58 -5.38 -13.55 -4.98
C ASP A 58 -4.01 -12.90 -4.72
N LEU A 59 -3.99 -12.04 -3.70
CA LEU A 59 -2.80 -11.25 -3.35
C LEU A 59 -1.72 -12.12 -2.71
N GLU A 60 -2.09 -13.18 -1.99
CA GLU A 60 -1.11 -14.11 -1.43
C GLU A 60 -0.34 -14.83 -2.54
N ARG A 61 -1.05 -15.42 -3.50
CA ARG A 61 -0.43 -16.04 -4.67
C ARG A 61 0.40 -15.03 -5.44
N ARG A 62 -0.10 -13.81 -5.63
CA ARG A 62 0.65 -12.73 -6.30
C ARG A 62 1.99 -12.45 -5.63
N VAL A 63 2.01 -12.36 -4.29
CA VAL A 63 3.25 -12.16 -3.52
C VAL A 63 4.19 -13.36 -3.66
N ARG A 64 3.68 -14.59 -3.56
CA ARG A 64 4.48 -15.81 -3.70
C ARG A 64 5.14 -15.94 -5.07
N GLU A 65 4.43 -15.55 -6.12
CA GLU A 65 4.90 -15.59 -7.51
C GLU A 65 5.80 -14.40 -7.87
N GLY A 66 5.88 -13.38 -7.01
CA GLY A 66 6.65 -12.17 -7.29
C GLY A 66 6.10 -11.34 -8.46
N ARG A 67 4.77 -11.34 -8.67
CA ARG A 67 4.15 -10.61 -9.79
C ARG A 67 4.07 -9.10 -9.51
N GLU A 68 4.93 -8.36 -10.19
CA GLU A 68 5.04 -6.89 -10.08
C GLU A 68 3.76 -6.15 -10.52
N SER A 69 3.67 -4.88 -10.15
CA SER A 69 2.55 -3.98 -10.43
C SER A 69 2.52 -3.46 -11.87
N THR A 70 1.31 -3.33 -12.40
CA THR A 70 0.98 -2.72 -13.69
C THR A 70 -0.24 -1.80 -13.52
N LEU A 71 -0.58 -1.02 -14.54
CA LEU A 71 -1.76 -0.15 -14.46
C LEU A 71 -3.06 -0.95 -14.26
N GLU A 72 -3.16 -2.12 -14.90
CA GLU A 72 -4.31 -3.03 -14.81
C GLU A 72 -4.46 -3.69 -13.42
N THR A 73 -3.38 -3.69 -12.64
CA THR A 73 -3.36 -4.23 -11.27
C THR A 73 -3.42 -3.14 -10.21
N PHE A 74 -3.68 -1.89 -10.59
CA PHE A 74 -3.71 -0.75 -9.67
C PHE A 74 -4.67 -0.94 -8.48
N GLY A 75 -5.90 -1.40 -8.71
CA GLY A 75 -6.85 -1.69 -7.62
C GLY A 75 -6.34 -2.80 -6.68
N GLU A 76 -5.71 -3.84 -7.24
CA GLU A 76 -5.06 -4.89 -6.42
C GLU A 76 -3.88 -4.34 -5.60
N ASP A 77 -3.15 -3.36 -6.13
CA ASP A 77 -2.00 -2.76 -5.48
C ASP A 77 -2.37 -1.95 -4.24
N ILE A 78 -3.51 -1.25 -4.29
CA ILE A 78 -4.08 -0.56 -3.13
C ILE A 78 -4.30 -1.57 -2.00
N GLY A 79 -5.01 -2.66 -2.29
CA GLY A 79 -5.24 -3.76 -1.35
C GLY A 79 -3.95 -4.39 -0.84
N LEU A 80 -2.97 -4.63 -1.72
CA LEU A 80 -1.68 -5.21 -1.38
C LEU A 80 -0.89 -4.30 -0.41
N ILE A 81 -0.76 -3.01 -0.72
CA ILE A 81 0.03 -2.08 0.10
C ILE A 81 -0.60 -1.95 1.49
N MET A 82 -1.90 -1.64 1.55
CA MET A 82 -2.59 -1.44 2.83
C MET A 82 -2.52 -2.69 3.71
N SER A 83 -2.82 -3.85 3.15
CA SER A 83 -2.82 -5.10 3.93
C SER A 83 -1.44 -5.47 4.46
N VAL A 84 -0.38 -5.24 3.68
CA VAL A 84 0.99 -5.52 4.11
C VAL A 84 1.46 -4.53 5.18
N GLU A 85 1.14 -3.24 5.05
CA GLU A 85 1.46 -2.24 6.07
C GLU A 85 0.75 -2.53 7.39
N LEU A 86 -0.54 -2.87 7.36
CA LEU A 86 -1.29 -3.22 8.56
C LEU A 86 -0.81 -4.52 9.19
N ALA A 87 -0.42 -5.52 8.37
CA ALA A 87 0.25 -6.71 8.87
C ALA A 87 1.55 -6.36 9.59
N GLN A 88 2.35 -5.44 9.05
CA GLN A 88 3.60 -5.00 9.70
C GLN A 88 3.35 -4.28 11.03
N VAL A 89 2.31 -3.45 11.13
CA VAL A 89 1.92 -2.81 12.40
C VAL A 89 1.55 -3.87 13.45
N GLU A 90 0.77 -4.88 13.06
CA GLU A 90 0.45 -5.99 13.97
C GLU A 90 1.70 -6.76 14.38
N LEU A 91 2.57 -7.09 13.43
CA LEU A 91 3.83 -7.78 13.73
C LEU A 91 4.71 -6.99 14.70
N LEU A 92 4.80 -5.67 14.52
CA LEU A 92 5.52 -4.78 15.43
C LEU A 92 4.97 -4.83 16.86
N ARG A 93 3.65 -4.84 17.01
CA ARG A 93 2.99 -4.96 18.31
C ARG A 93 3.27 -6.33 18.93
N ASP A 94 2.93 -7.40 18.21
CA ASP A 94 2.83 -8.74 18.78
C ASP A 94 4.19 -9.41 19.01
N TYR A 95 5.18 -9.13 18.16
CA TYR A 95 6.51 -9.76 18.25
C TYR A 95 7.59 -8.83 18.77
N PHE A 96 7.42 -7.51 18.61
CA PHE A 96 8.44 -6.53 18.99
C PHE A 96 8.01 -5.61 20.12
N GLY A 97 6.77 -5.74 20.64
CA GLY A 97 6.24 -4.90 21.71
C GLY A 97 6.29 -3.41 21.36
N VAL A 98 6.16 -3.10 20.07
CA VAL A 98 6.12 -1.74 19.53
C VAL A 98 4.66 -1.45 19.21
N ASP A 99 3.99 -0.78 20.14
CA ASP A 99 2.60 -0.37 19.96
C ASP A 99 2.55 0.96 19.20
N TYR A 100 2.00 0.93 17.98
CA TYR A 100 1.85 2.12 17.14
C TYR A 100 0.96 3.18 17.79
N SER A 101 -0.04 2.80 18.60
CA SER A 101 -0.92 3.79 19.25
C SER A 101 -0.20 4.65 20.28
N ALA A 102 1.00 4.24 20.73
CA ALA A 102 1.86 5.02 21.61
C ALA A 102 2.77 6.00 20.84
N ALA A 103 2.71 6.01 19.50
CA ALA A 103 3.44 6.97 18.68
C ALA A 103 2.85 8.38 18.80
N ARG A 104 3.68 9.41 18.63
CA ARG A 104 3.19 10.81 18.67
C ARG A 104 2.28 11.13 17.50
N VAL A 105 2.64 10.61 16.32
CA VAL A 105 1.97 10.90 15.07
C VAL A 105 2.14 9.73 14.11
N GLY A 106 1.04 9.37 13.46
CA GLY A 106 1.05 8.61 12.21
C GLY A 106 0.77 9.55 11.06
N LEU A 107 1.54 9.43 9.99
CA LEU A 107 1.35 10.19 8.76
C LEU A 107 1.54 9.29 7.55
N GLY A 108 0.98 9.70 6.42
CA GLY A 108 1.25 9.04 5.16
C GLY A 108 0.95 9.96 4.00
N TYR A 109 1.28 9.50 2.80
CA TYR A 109 1.00 10.22 1.56
C TYR A 109 -0.09 9.47 0.79
N SER A 110 -1.21 10.15 0.51
CA SER A 110 -2.34 9.60 -0.24
C SER A 110 -2.82 8.28 0.37
N LEU A 111 -2.60 7.14 -0.30
CA LEU A 111 -2.92 5.81 0.24
C LEU A 111 -2.38 5.60 1.67
N GLY A 112 -1.15 6.04 1.93
CA GLY A 112 -0.54 5.87 3.25
C GLY A 112 -1.26 6.66 4.35
N GLU A 113 -1.89 7.80 4.03
CA GLU A 113 -2.67 8.55 5.02
C GLU A 113 -3.89 7.74 5.48
N VAL A 114 -4.57 7.09 4.54
CA VAL A 114 -5.72 6.26 4.86
C VAL A 114 -5.29 4.96 5.56
N THR A 115 -4.13 4.39 5.19
CA THR A 115 -3.54 3.28 5.96
C THR A 115 -3.23 3.71 7.40
N ALA A 116 -2.70 4.91 7.63
CA ALA A 116 -2.40 5.41 8.97
C ALA A 116 -3.67 5.54 9.83
N LEU A 117 -4.80 5.96 9.23
CA LEU A 117 -6.10 6.00 9.90
C LEU A 117 -6.61 4.59 10.26
N CYS A 118 -6.42 3.61 9.36
CA CYS A 118 -6.74 2.22 9.64
C CYS A 118 -5.87 1.65 10.78
N ALA A 119 -4.56 1.93 10.76
CA ALA A 119 -3.63 1.50 11.80
C ALA A 119 -3.97 2.10 13.18
N SER A 120 -4.54 3.31 13.21
CA SER A 120 -5.03 3.97 14.42
C SER A 120 -6.39 3.46 14.90
N GLY A 121 -7.03 2.56 14.16
CA GLY A 121 -8.35 2.01 14.49
C GLY A 121 -9.53 2.96 14.20
N VAL A 122 -9.31 4.04 13.44
CA VAL A 122 -10.38 4.98 13.05
C VAL A 122 -11.30 4.34 12.01
N TYR A 123 -10.72 3.60 11.07
CA TYR A 123 -11.45 2.87 10.02
C TYR A 123 -11.00 1.40 9.98
N GLN A 124 -11.86 0.53 9.46
CA GLN A 124 -11.46 -0.81 9.06
C GLN A 124 -10.88 -0.78 7.64
N MET A 125 -9.92 -1.67 7.37
CA MET A 125 -9.29 -1.80 6.06
C MET A 125 -10.34 -2.10 4.97
N GLU A 126 -11.30 -2.96 5.28
CA GLU A 126 -12.35 -3.37 4.37
C GLU A 126 -13.20 -2.18 3.92
N ASP A 127 -13.62 -1.32 4.86
CA ASP A 127 -14.45 -0.15 4.56
C ASP A 127 -13.71 0.84 3.65
N VAL A 128 -12.42 1.03 3.90
CA VAL A 128 -11.59 1.91 3.07
C VAL A 128 -11.38 1.32 1.67
N LEU A 129 -11.07 0.03 1.57
CA LEU A 129 -10.86 -0.63 0.28
C LEU A 129 -12.12 -0.63 -0.58
N LEU A 130 -13.30 -0.79 0.03
CA LEU A 130 -14.58 -0.62 -0.65
C LEU A 130 -14.72 0.77 -1.27
N LEU A 131 -14.36 1.83 -0.52
CA LEU A 131 -14.46 3.21 -1.01
C LEU A 131 -13.37 3.56 -2.05
N ALA A 132 -12.14 3.10 -1.84
CA ALA A 132 -11.01 3.39 -2.69
C ALA A 132 -11.17 2.78 -4.09
N ASP A 133 -11.68 1.54 -4.18
CA ASP A 133 -11.90 0.90 -5.47
C ASP A 133 -13.20 1.35 -6.15
N VAL A 134 -14.22 1.87 -5.43
CA VAL A 134 -15.34 2.59 -6.06
C VAL A 134 -14.82 3.80 -6.85
N GLN A 135 -13.86 4.52 -6.30
CA GLN A 135 -13.22 5.64 -7.02
C GLN A 135 -12.37 5.14 -8.21
N VAL A 136 -11.75 3.96 -8.13
CA VAL A 136 -11.01 3.36 -9.27
C VAL A 136 -11.97 2.85 -10.35
N ALA A 137 -13.10 2.26 -9.99
CA ALA A 137 -14.14 1.83 -10.92
C ALA A 137 -14.81 3.03 -11.61
N GLU A 138 -15.07 4.11 -10.86
CA GLU A 138 -15.50 5.39 -11.44
C GLU A 138 -14.43 5.94 -12.39
N LEU A 139 -13.13 5.83 -12.08
CA LEU A 139 -12.06 6.24 -12.99
C LEU A 139 -11.97 5.38 -14.26
N ASP A 140 -12.33 4.09 -14.20
CA ASP A 140 -12.44 3.22 -15.38
C ASP A 140 -13.65 3.59 -16.25
N GLU A 141 -14.77 4.01 -15.66
CA GLU A 141 -15.93 4.54 -16.40
C GLU A 141 -15.68 5.97 -16.96
N VAL A 142 -14.99 6.82 -16.18
CA VAL A 142 -14.65 8.22 -16.49
C VAL A 142 -13.38 8.30 -17.36
N ALA A 143 -12.70 7.19 -17.65
CA ALA A 143 -11.65 7.12 -18.68
C ALA A 143 -12.16 7.50 -20.09
N GLY A 144 -13.48 7.68 -20.27
CA GLY A 144 -14.08 8.37 -21.40
C GLY A 144 -13.97 9.90 -21.35
N VAL A 145 -14.07 10.57 -20.19
CA VAL A 145 -14.01 12.04 -20.05
C VAL A 145 -13.63 12.43 -18.61
N ALA A 146 -12.47 13.08 -18.41
CA ALA A 146 -12.04 13.81 -17.19
C ALA A 146 -11.14 13.09 -16.14
N VAL A 147 -9.90 12.88 -16.57
CA VAL A 147 -8.60 13.04 -15.88
C VAL A 147 -8.61 13.49 -14.40
N MET A 148 -8.27 12.56 -13.49
CA MET A 148 -7.17 12.78 -12.53
C MET A 148 -5.96 12.02 -13.07
N ASP A 149 -4.88 12.73 -13.40
CA ASP A 149 -3.81 12.26 -14.29
C ASP A 149 -2.88 11.21 -13.65
N VAL A 150 -3.39 9.98 -13.48
CA VAL A 150 -2.59 8.80 -13.09
C VAL A 150 -1.50 8.54 -14.15
N ARG A 151 -1.74 8.88 -15.42
CA ARG A 151 -0.75 8.77 -16.52
C ARG A 151 0.48 9.68 -16.31
N ARG A 152 0.36 10.81 -15.61
CA ARG A 152 1.51 11.67 -15.24
C ARG A 152 2.43 10.99 -14.23
N VAL A 153 1.90 10.26 -13.25
CA VAL A 153 2.72 9.55 -12.26
C VAL A 153 3.58 8.49 -12.94
N PHE A 154 3.00 7.73 -13.88
CA PHE A 154 3.77 6.74 -14.65
C PHE A 154 4.76 7.38 -15.64
N ARG A 155 4.45 8.53 -16.26
CA ARG A 155 5.42 9.28 -17.10
C ARG A 155 6.59 9.88 -16.34
N VAL A 156 6.42 10.21 -15.06
CA VAL A 156 7.48 10.78 -14.23
C VAL A 156 8.44 9.69 -13.72
N GLN A 157 7.98 8.45 -13.54
CA GLN A 157 8.82 7.34 -13.07
C GLN A 157 9.47 6.52 -14.21
N ALA A 158 8.83 6.44 -15.38
CA ALA A 158 9.44 5.88 -16.58
C ALA A 158 10.13 6.99 -17.36
N GLY A 159 11.35 7.36 -16.94
CA GLY A 159 12.20 8.22 -17.75
C GLY A 159 12.29 7.67 -19.18
N ARG A 160 12.26 8.54 -20.20
CA ARG A 160 12.43 8.08 -21.59
C ARG A 160 13.78 7.38 -21.72
N PRO A 161 13.88 6.29 -22.51
CA PRO A 161 15.16 5.63 -22.75
C PRO A 161 16.15 6.64 -23.32
N GLY A 162 17.19 6.99 -22.54
CA GLY A 162 18.27 7.88 -22.97
C GLY A 162 18.35 9.27 -22.32
N GLU A 163 17.47 9.65 -21.38
CA GLU A 163 17.58 10.96 -20.71
C GLU A 163 18.42 10.90 -19.42
N HIS A 164 19.45 11.76 -19.34
CA HIS A 164 20.36 11.84 -18.19
C HIS A 164 19.74 12.67 -17.03
N PRO A 165 19.88 12.25 -15.75
CA PRO A 165 19.17 12.84 -14.60
C PRO A 165 19.35 14.36 -14.38
N SER A 166 20.40 14.95 -14.94
CA SER A 166 20.72 16.38 -14.79
C SER A 166 19.79 17.33 -15.57
N GLN A 167 18.95 16.82 -16.48
CA GLN A 167 18.04 17.65 -17.28
C GLN A 167 16.66 17.86 -16.66
N LEU A 168 16.31 17.12 -15.61
CA LEU A 168 14.98 17.17 -14.99
C LEU A 168 14.73 18.45 -14.17
N HIS A 169 15.79 19.07 -13.62
CA HIS A 169 15.68 20.22 -12.71
C HIS A 169 15.43 21.58 -13.37
N ARG A 170 15.49 21.71 -14.71
CA ARG A 170 15.31 23.00 -15.39
C ARG A 170 13.89 23.33 -15.84
N ARG A 171 12.93 22.41 -15.72
CA ARG A 171 11.57 22.60 -16.26
C ARG A 171 10.50 22.96 -15.22
N LEU A 172 10.89 23.21 -13.97
CA LEU A 172 9.99 23.60 -12.88
C LEU A 172 10.28 25.02 -12.35
N ARG A 173 10.73 25.93 -13.22
CA ARG A 173 10.72 27.38 -12.97
C ARG A 173 9.97 28.08 -14.08
#